data_AF-A0A547PTH3-F1
#
_entry.id   AF-A0A547PTH3-F1
#
_cell.length_a   1.000
_cell.length_b   1.000
_cell.length_c   1.000
_cell.angle_alpha   90.00
_cell.angle_beta   90.00
_cell.angle_gamma   90.00
#
_symmetry.space_group_name_H-M   'P 1'
#
loop_
_entity.id
_entity.type
_entity.pdbx_description
1 polymer ?
#
loop_
_entity_poly.entity_id
_entity_poly.type
_entity_poly.pdbx_seq_one_letter_code
_entity_poly.pdbx_strand_id
1 'polypeptide(L)' 'MGPRKRENAVSTLCRLVRLSRSWFYGHGAGEAARESRKARRAARDKALLERISHFFKASKGRYGSKRIHRD' A
#
# COMPACT_ATOMS: atom_id res chain seq x y z
N MET A 1 30.62 -13.60 7.66
CA MET A 1 29.68 -14.07 8.69
C MET A 1 29.26 -15.48 8.36
N GLY A 2 29.45 -16.45 9.25
CA GLY A 2 29.01 -17.84 9.01
C GLY A 2 27.47 -17.97 8.96
N PRO A 3 26.94 -19.05 8.35
CA PRO A 3 25.51 -19.25 8.14
C PRO A 3 24.69 -19.17 9.45
N ARG A 4 25.17 -19.78 10.54
CA ARG A 4 24.56 -19.69 11.88
C ARG A 4 24.44 -18.26 12.42
N LYS A 5 25.45 -17.42 12.21
CA LYS A 5 25.41 -16.01 12.67
C LYS A 5 24.32 -15.22 11.93
N ARG A 6 24.15 -15.50 10.64
CA ARG A 6 23.11 -14.86 9.81
C ARG A 6 21.70 -15.29 10.20
N GLU A 7 21.48 -16.58 10.43
CA GLU A 7 20.18 -17.11 10.87
C GLU A 7 19.75 -16.54 12.23
N ASN A 8 20.69 -16.44 13.18
CA ASN A 8 20.43 -15.83 14.48
C ASN A 8 20.05 -14.35 14.36
N ALA A 9 20.74 -13.60 13.50
CA ALA A 9 20.41 -12.20 13.24
C ALA A 9 19.01 -12.03 12.63
N VAL A 10 18.63 -12.85 11.64
CA VAL A 10 17.29 -12.83 11.03
C VAL A 10 16.22 -13.23 12.05
N SER A 11 16.48 -14.22 12.90
CA SER A 11 15.56 -14.63 13.97
C SER A 11 15.31 -13.50 14.97
N THR A 12 16.37 -12.84 15.45
CA THR A 12 16.27 -11.69 16.36
C THR A 12 15.50 -10.54 15.71
N LEU A 13 15.83 -10.21 14.45
CA LEU A 13 15.13 -9.17 13.70
C LEU A 13 13.62 -9.48 13.58
N CYS A 14 13.27 -10.69 13.13
CA CYS A 14 11.88 -11.11 12.97
C CYS A 14 11.08 -11.03 14.28
N ARG A 15 11.69 -11.35 15.43
CA ARG A 15 11.06 -11.18 16.75
C ARG A 15 10.83 -9.72 17.09
N LEU A 16 11.81 -8.85 16.84
CA LEU A 16 11.71 -7.40 17.11
C LEU A 16 10.58 -6.75 16.31
N VAL A 17 10.47 -7.07 15.02
CA VAL A 17 9.45 -6.48 14.12
C VAL A 17 8.14 -7.28 14.09
N ARG A 18 8.03 -8.36 14.87
CA ARG A 18 6.86 -9.26 14.95
C ARG A 18 6.44 -9.83 13.58
N LEU A 19 7.42 -10.18 12.75
CA LEU A 19 7.21 -10.86 11.47
C LEU A 19 7.63 -12.32 11.54
N SER A 20 7.01 -13.18 10.74
CA SER A 20 7.47 -14.54 10.59
C SER A 20 8.73 -14.59 9.72
N ARG A 21 9.63 -15.55 10.00
CA ARG A 21 10.81 -15.80 9.15
C ARG A 21 10.40 -16.23 7.74
N SER A 22 9.30 -16.98 7.60
CA SER A 22 8.76 -17.36 6.29
C SER A 22 8.33 -16.15 5.47
N TRP A 23 7.73 -15.14 6.11
CA TRP A 23 7.40 -13.88 5.45
C TRP A 23 8.67 -13.11 5.06
N PHE A 24 9.67 -13.04 5.95
CA PHE A 24 10.93 -12.34 5.66
C PHE A 24 11.65 -12.94 4.45
N TYR A 25 11.80 -14.26 4.40
CA TYR A 25 12.42 -14.94 3.25
C TYR A 25 11.53 -14.92 1.99
N GLY A 26 10.21 -15.01 2.16
CA GLY A 26 9.24 -14.96 1.06
C GLY A 26 8.96 -13.55 0.53
N HIS A 27 9.47 -12.51 1.18
CA HIS A 27 9.18 -11.12 0.83
C HIS A 27 9.51 -10.86 -0.64
N GLY A 28 10.75 -11.10 -1.07
CA GLY A 28 11.19 -10.86 -2.45
C GLY A 28 10.37 -11.62 -3.49
N ALA A 29 9.99 -12.87 -3.20
CA ALA A 29 9.19 -13.70 -4.11
C ALA A 29 7.81 -13.08 -4.45
N GLY A 30 7.24 -12.30 -3.54
CA GLY A 30 5.95 -11.65 -3.72
C GLY A 30 6.00 -10.24 -4.32
N GLU A 31 7.19 -9.71 -4.63
CA GLU A 31 7.37 -8.29 -4.99
C GLU A 31 6.71 -7.91 -6.32
N ALA A 32 6.97 -8.66 -7.39
CA ALA A 32 6.35 -8.40 -8.69
C ALA A 32 4.81 -8.45 -8.61
N ALA A 33 4.27 -9.41 -7.85
CA ALA A 33 2.83 -9.52 -7.64
C ALA A 33 2.25 -8.34 -6.82
N ARG A 34 3.02 -7.82 -5.85
CA ARG A 34 2.65 -6.61 -5.09
C ARG A 34 2.64 -5.38 -5.98
N GLU A 35 3.68 -5.17 -6.78
CA GLU A 35 3.75 -4.03 -7.71
C GLU A 35 2.65 -4.09 -8.78
N SER A 36 2.38 -5.26 -9.35
CA SER A 36 1.25 -5.46 -10.26
C SER A 36 -0.10 -5.07 -9.63
N ARG A 37 -0.35 -5.50 -8.38
CA ARG A 37 -1.56 -5.10 -7.64
C ARG A 37 -1.61 -3.60 -7.39
N LYS A 38 -0.48 -2.96 -7.07
CA LYS A 38 -0.37 -1.52 -6.85
C LYS A 38 -0.68 -0.74 -8.13
N ALA A 39 -0.08 -1.12 -9.25
CA ALA A 39 -0.34 -0.51 -10.55
C ALA A 39 -1.82 -0.64 -10.96
N ARG A 40 -2.42 -1.82 -10.78
CA ARG A 40 -3.85 -2.04 -11.08
C ARG A 40 -4.78 -1.24 -10.16
N ARG A 41 -4.43 -1.02 -8.90
CA ARG A 41 -5.17 -0.11 -8.00
C ARG A 41 -5.05 1.32 -8.50
N ALA A 42 -3.84 1.81 -8.76
CA ALA A 42 -3.60 3.16 -9.26
C ALA A 42 -4.36 3.47 -10.56
N ALA A 43 -4.40 2.52 -11.51
CA ALA A 43 -5.16 2.68 -12.76
C ALA A 43 -6.67 2.80 -12.51
N ARG A 44 -7.23 1.98 -11.61
CA ARG A 44 -8.66 2.06 -11.22
C ARG A 44 -8.97 3.35 -10.47
N ASP A 45 -8.11 3.76 -9.57
CA ASP A 45 -8.28 4.97 -8.77
C ASP A 45 -8.25 6.21 -9.66
N LYS A 46 -7.36 6.26 -10.66
CA LYS A 46 -7.34 7.32 -11.67
C LYS A 46 -8.66 7.40 -12.43
N ALA A 47 -9.16 6.28 -12.94
CA ALA A 47 -10.44 6.23 -13.66
C ALA A 47 -11.62 6.65 -12.77
N LEU A 48 -11.61 6.27 -11.50
CA LEU A 48 -12.64 6.64 -10.53
C LEU A 48 -12.59 8.14 -10.21
N LEU A 49 -11.40 8.70 -10.00
CA LEU A 49 -11.20 10.12 -9.71
C LEU A 49 -11.72 11.01 -10.85
N GLU A 50 -11.49 10.65 -12.11
CA GLU A 50 -12.05 11.37 -13.26
C GLU A 50 -13.59 11.40 -13.22
N ARG A 51 -14.20 10.25 -12.91
CA ARG A 51 -15.66 10.15 -12.80
C ARG A 51 -16.22 10.98 -11.65
N ILE A 52 -15.56 10.95 -10.49
CA ILE A 52 -15.93 11.77 -9.33
C ILE A 52 -15.79 13.26 -9.68
N SER A 53 -14.68 13.66 -10.31
CA SER A 53 -14.40 15.03 -10.73
C SER A 53 -15.46 15.56 -11.70
N HIS A 54 -15.87 14.76 -12.68
CA HIS A 54 -16.95 15.10 -13.60
C HIS A 54 -18.25 15.44 -12.87
N PHE A 55 -18.73 14.54 -11.99
CA PHE A 55 -19.98 14.78 -11.24
C PHE A 55 -19.85 15.92 -10.24
N PHE A 56 -18.70 16.08 -9.60
CA PHE A 56 -18.43 17.19 -8.70
C PHE A 56 -18.55 18.54 -9.44
N LYS A 57 -17.92 18.67 -10.61
CA LYS A 57 -18.02 19.87 -11.46
C LYS A 57 -19.45 20.12 -11.94
N ALA A 58 -20.14 19.08 -12.43
CA ALA A 58 -21.54 19.17 -12.85
C ALA A 58 -22.48 19.64 -11.71
N SER A 59 -22.19 19.21 -10.48
CA SER A 59 -22.95 19.63 -9.30
C SER A 59 -22.67 21.06 -8.84
N LYS A 60 -21.72 21.78 -9.47
CA LYS A 60 -21.17 23.06 -8.99
C LYS A 60 -20.56 22.94 -7.59
N GLY A 61 -19.92 21.82 -7.29
CA GLY A 61 -19.33 21.54 -5.98
C GLY A 61 -20.32 21.26 -4.85
N ARG A 62 -21.60 21.01 -5.17
CA ARG A 62 -22.66 20.66 -4.18
C ARG A 62 -22.70 19.16 -3.85
N TYR A 63 -22.18 18.32 -4.74
CA TYR A 63 -22.06 16.88 -4.53
C TYR A 63 -20.80 16.58 -3.69
N GLY A 64 -20.97 15.84 -2.60
CA GLY A 64 -19.91 15.52 -1.64
C GLY A 64 -20.17 16.08 -0.25
N SER A 65 -19.44 15.61 0.76
CA SER A 65 -19.52 16.16 2.13
C SER A 65 -19.12 17.64 2.13
N LYS A 66 -19.86 18.50 2.84
CA LYS A 66 -19.46 19.89 3.07
C LYS A 66 -17.99 19.93 3.49
N ARG A 67 -17.16 20.67 2.76
CA ARG A 67 -15.78 20.94 3.18
C ARG A 67 -15.90 21.79 4.45
N ILE A 68 -15.65 21.18 5.61
CA ILE A 68 -15.51 21.91 6.86
C ILE A 68 -14.18 22.66 6.74
N HIS A 69 -14.25 23.90 6.28
CA HIS A 69 -13.14 24.83 6.41
C HIS A 69 -13.16 25.32 7.86
N ARG A 70 -12.01 25.24 8.53
CA ARG A 70 -11.83 25.89 9.83
C ARG A 70 -11.70 27.39 9.51
N ASP A 71 -12.64 28.19 10.02
CA ASP A 71 -12.57 29.65 9.98
C ASP A 71 -11.34 30.16 10.74
#